data_AF-A0A952FVA0-F1
#
_entry.id   AF-A0A952FVA0-F1
#
_cell.length_a   1.000
_cell.length_b   1.000
_cell.length_c   1.000
_cell.angle_alpha   90.00
_cell.angle_beta   90.00
_cell.angle_gamma   90.00
#
_symmetry.space_group_name_H-M   'P 1'
#
loop_
_entity.id
_entity.type
_entity.pdbx_description
1 polymer ?
#
loop_
_entity_poly.entity_id
_entity_poly.type
_entity_poly.pdbx_seq_one_letter_code
_entity_poly.pdbx_strand_id
1 'polypeptide(L)'
;MVASIYSYYSVSQIASLTTTQVAAMTSTDVAALAQTQIAAFSLDAIATLSTTQISAISTTQMKALTESQIGAFTTGQMSFSGAQLSVLVEAQLQGFGVEEIGALTTLQLKGLTSTDIGELSTDQFRALSATQLSALTSTQVKGIDADELGVMTTTQLGALSSGQLSGLTAVQLANIPTSLIAAMTTTQLSGLTATQLGWIGSTGMLSLSSTDIASLSTTQIKGLTTTEVQSLTTTQLAALNATQLGALTSTQIKALTPDELNALTTTQLSGFGTAQAYYLTSDQLQSLTTTLLNAMEGTQFASLTPTALSGLTSEQMEALTPDRVAWITTTQIKGLHDTQIDALSS
;
A
#
# COMPACT_ATOMS: atom_id res chain seq x y z
N MET A 1 47.70 17.86 22.61
CA MET A 1 46.92 18.05 21.38
C MET A 1 47.27 19.43 20.85
N VAL A 2 47.99 19.53 19.73
CA VAL A 2 48.30 20.84 19.14
C VAL A 2 47.01 21.39 18.57
N ALA A 3 46.64 22.63 18.89
CA ALA A 3 45.46 23.26 18.32
C ALA A 3 45.62 23.37 16.80
N SER A 4 44.57 23.03 16.04
CA SER A 4 44.57 23.21 14.58
C SER A 4 44.85 24.68 14.25
N ILE A 5 45.78 24.96 13.33
CA ILE A 5 46.06 26.34 12.91
C ILE A 5 44.86 26.99 12.22
N TYR A 6 44.01 26.18 11.58
CA TYR A 6 42.87 26.66 10.81
C TYR A 6 41.74 27.20 11.70
N SER A 7 41.64 26.81 12.97
CA SER A 7 40.62 27.34 13.88
C SER A 7 40.81 28.83 14.18
N TYR A 8 42.01 29.37 13.97
CA TYR A 8 42.33 30.79 14.12
C TYR A 8 42.11 31.63 12.84
N TYR A 9 41.78 31.00 11.71
CA TYR A 9 41.57 31.73 10.45
C TYR A 9 40.22 32.45 10.47
N SER A 10 40.17 33.67 9.92
CA SER A 10 38.89 34.33 9.65
C SER A 10 38.09 33.59 8.58
N VAL A 11 36.78 33.85 8.51
CA VAL A 11 35.88 33.32 7.45
C VAL A 11 36.46 33.60 6.05
N SER A 12 36.96 34.82 5.80
CA SER A 12 37.57 35.19 4.52
C SER A 12 38.85 34.41 4.21
N GLN A 13 39.66 34.10 5.23
CA GLN A 13 40.86 33.29 5.04
C GLN A 13 40.50 31.84 4.70
N ILE A 14 39.48 31.25 5.35
CA ILE A 14 39.00 29.91 5.01
C ILE A 14 38.45 29.88 3.58
N ALA A 15 37.66 30.89 3.18
CA ALA A 15 37.13 30.99 1.82
C ALA A 15 38.22 31.12 0.74
N SER A 16 39.41 31.60 1.10
CA SER A 16 40.55 31.72 0.18
C SER A 16 41.46 30.49 0.11
N LEU A 17 41.18 29.44 0.89
CA LEU A 17 41.97 28.21 0.85
C LEU A 17 41.84 27.53 -0.52
N THR A 18 42.97 27.10 -1.06
CA THR A 18 43.02 26.29 -2.28
C THR A 18 42.52 24.87 -2.00
N THR A 19 42.04 24.17 -3.03
CA THR A 19 41.63 22.76 -2.92
C THR A 19 42.76 21.85 -2.41
N THR A 20 44.02 22.13 -2.79
CA THR A 20 45.18 21.40 -2.26
C THR A 20 45.38 21.62 -0.75
N GLN A 21 45.17 22.84 -0.26
CA GLN A 21 45.27 23.13 1.18
C GLN A 21 44.13 22.45 1.95
N VAL A 22 42.91 22.47 1.42
CA VAL A 22 41.75 21.81 2.04
C VAL A 22 41.93 20.29 2.04
N ALA A 23 42.36 19.69 0.94
CA ALA A 23 42.65 18.26 0.87
C ALA A 23 43.76 17.82 1.84
N ALA A 24 44.70 18.72 2.18
CA ALA A 24 45.78 18.43 3.13
C ALA A 24 45.36 18.54 4.61
N MET A 25 44.16 19.07 4.92
CA MET A 25 43.67 19.15 6.30
C MET A 25 43.45 17.76 6.90
N THR A 26 43.77 17.58 8.17
CA THR A 26 43.41 16.34 8.89
C THR A 26 41.96 16.37 9.36
N SER A 27 41.41 15.23 9.78
CA SER A 27 40.09 15.18 10.44
C SER A 27 40.05 16.01 11.73
N THR A 28 41.17 16.10 12.46
CA THR A 28 41.29 16.97 13.64
C THR A 28 41.22 18.44 13.26
N ASP A 29 41.77 18.84 12.12
CA ASP A 29 41.67 20.22 11.64
C ASP A 29 40.22 20.58 11.30
N VAL A 30 39.53 19.72 10.56
CA VAL A 30 38.12 19.93 10.17
C VAL A 30 37.21 19.97 11.40
N ALA A 31 37.39 19.05 12.35
CA ALA A 31 36.61 19.02 13.59
C ALA A 31 36.83 20.25 14.47
N ALA A 32 37.98 20.92 14.37
CA ALA A 32 38.31 22.10 15.16
C ALA A 32 37.75 23.42 14.57
N LEU A 33 37.24 23.42 13.34
CA LEU A 33 36.65 24.61 12.73
C LEU A 33 35.31 25.00 13.38
N ALA A 34 35.08 26.29 13.54
CA ALA A 34 33.75 26.81 13.87
C ALA A 34 32.77 26.61 12.70
N GLN A 35 31.47 26.59 13.00
CA GLN A 35 30.43 26.40 11.98
C GLN A 35 30.48 27.48 10.87
N THR A 36 30.85 28.73 11.22
CA THR A 36 30.99 29.83 10.26
C THR A 36 32.20 29.68 9.36
N GLN A 37 33.25 28.99 9.82
CA GLN A 37 34.42 28.65 9.00
C GLN A 37 34.08 27.52 8.03
N ILE A 38 33.37 26.49 8.48
CA ILE A 38 32.89 25.41 7.59
C ILE A 38 32.00 25.96 6.47
N ALA A 39 31.06 26.85 6.83
CA ALA A 39 30.20 27.53 5.86
C ALA A 39 30.96 28.47 4.91
N ALA A 40 32.25 28.75 5.15
CA ALA A 40 33.07 29.61 4.30
C ALA A 40 33.79 28.85 3.17
N PHE A 41 33.83 27.50 3.20
CA PHE A 41 34.48 26.74 2.13
C PHE A 41 33.82 26.99 0.77
N SER A 42 34.64 27.13 -0.27
CA SER A 42 34.16 27.18 -1.64
C SER A 42 33.57 25.83 -2.07
N LEU A 43 32.77 25.83 -3.14
CA LEU A 43 32.21 24.58 -3.69
C LEU A 43 33.32 23.62 -4.13
N ASP A 44 34.36 24.14 -4.81
CA ASP A 44 35.52 23.35 -5.22
C ASP A 44 36.26 22.74 -4.03
N ALA A 45 36.38 23.49 -2.92
CA ALA A 45 36.99 22.97 -1.70
C ALA A 45 36.18 21.80 -1.12
N ILE A 46 34.85 21.94 -1.05
CA ILE A 46 33.97 20.86 -0.57
C ILE A 46 34.09 19.62 -1.44
N ALA A 47 34.11 19.77 -2.77
CA ALA A 47 34.27 18.67 -3.73
C ALA A 47 35.61 17.91 -3.59
N THR A 48 36.59 18.46 -2.85
CA THR A 48 37.89 17.81 -2.58
C THR A 48 38.02 17.18 -1.18
N LEU A 49 37.03 17.33 -0.31
CA LEU A 49 37.05 16.71 1.02
C LEU A 49 37.07 15.19 0.92
N SER A 50 38.01 14.55 1.62
CA SER A 50 38.04 13.10 1.80
C SER A 50 36.91 12.61 2.72
N THR A 51 36.54 11.32 2.60
CA THR A 51 35.54 10.70 3.47
C THR A 51 35.89 10.76 4.96
N THR A 52 37.18 10.72 5.30
CA THR A 52 37.68 10.88 6.68
C THR A 52 37.47 12.30 7.21
N GLN A 53 37.65 13.31 6.37
CA GLN A 53 37.37 14.70 6.73
C GLN A 53 35.86 14.93 6.86
N ILE A 54 35.06 14.39 5.94
CA ILE A 54 33.59 14.48 6.00
C ILE A 54 33.06 13.85 7.28
N SER A 55 33.58 12.68 7.66
CA SER A 55 33.18 12.00 8.92
C SER A 55 33.54 12.82 10.17
N ALA A 56 34.46 13.78 10.07
CA ALA A 56 34.85 14.66 11.17
C ALA A 56 34.00 15.93 11.28
N ILE A 57 33.15 16.22 10.28
CA ILE A 57 32.21 17.35 10.33
C ILE A 57 31.13 17.02 11.36
N SER A 58 31.09 17.78 12.45
CA SER A 58 30.06 17.66 13.47
C SER A 58 28.67 18.03 12.95
N THR A 59 27.63 17.58 13.65
CA THR A 59 26.24 17.92 13.30
C THR A 59 25.94 19.43 13.36
N THR A 60 26.66 20.19 14.20
CA THR A 60 26.54 21.65 14.27
C THR A 60 27.16 22.32 13.04
N GLN A 61 28.28 21.79 12.56
CA GLN A 61 28.92 22.26 11.34
C GLN A 61 28.11 21.90 10.09
N MET A 62 27.53 20.69 10.02
CA MET A 62 26.64 20.27 8.93
C MET A 62 25.48 21.24 8.74
N LYS A 63 24.82 21.65 9.83
CA LYS A 63 23.70 22.61 9.80
C LYS A 63 24.08 23.98 9.22
N ALA A 64 25.36 24.35 9.23
CA ALA A 64 25.80 25.65 8.73
C ALA A 64 26.11 25.65 7.22
N LEU A 65 26.18 24.48 6.58
CA LEU A 65 26.38 24.39 5.13
C LEU A 65 25.16 24.95 4.38
N THR A 66 25.40 25.66 3.30
CA THR A 66 24.33 26.11 2.40
C THR A 66 23.86 24.97 1.48
N GLU A 67 22.69 25.11 0.88
CA GLU A 67 22.19 24.18 -0.15
C GLU A 67 23.20 23.96 -1.28
N SER A 68 23.78 25.04 -1.84
CA SER A 68 24.79 24.92 -2.90
C SER A 68 26.06 24.21 -2.44
N GLN A 69 26.43 24.34 -1.17
CA GLN A 69 27.56 23.62 -0.58
C GLN A 69 27.26 22.14 -0.40
N ILE A 70 26.03 21.77 -0.04
CA ILE A 70 25.62 20.36 -0.01
C ILE A 70 25.65 19.76 -1.42
N GLY A 71 25.19 20.50 -2.42
CA GLY A 71 25.24 20.07 -3.83
C GLY A 71 26.64 20.00 -4.44
N ALA A 72 27.68 20.45 -3.74
CA ALA A 72 29.07 20.31 -4.18
C ALA A 72 29.68 18.96 -3.77
N PHE A 73 29.03 18.19 -2.89
CA PHE A 73 29.47 16.82 -2.60
C PHE A 73 29.22 15.91 -3.80
N THR A 74 30.17 15.02 -4.07
CA THR A 74 30.11 14.03 -5.13
C THR A 74 29.65 12.68 -4.59
N THR A 75 29.20 11.78 -5.48
CA THR A 75 28.88 10.38 -5.13
C THR A 75 30.00 9.66 -4.35
N GLY A 76 31.27 9.93 -4.66
CA GLY A 76 32.42 9.36 -3.95
C GLY A 76 32.61 9.89 -2.51
N GLN A 77 31.92 10.96 -2.16
CA GLN A 77 31.96 11.63 -0.85
C GLN A 77 30.77 11.30 0.04
N MET A 78 29.81 10.50 -0.44
CA MET A 78 28.58 10.11 0.28
C MET A 78 28.84 9.12 1.42
N SER A 79 29.79 9.42 2.31
CA SER A 79 30.16 8.64 3.50
C SER A 79 29.66 9.30 4.80
N PHE A 80 28.59 10.09 4.73
CA PHE A 80 27.96 10.72 5.89
C PHE A 80 27.45 9.67 6.88
N SER A 81 27.57 9.97 8.17
CA SER A 81 26.92 9.21 9.23
C SER A 81 25.42 9.52 9.32
N GLY A 82 24.63 8.62 9.90
CA GLY A 82 23.19 8.87 10.13
C GLY A 82 22.93 10.13 10.94
N ALA A 83 23.78 10.45 11.92
CA ALA A 83 23.67 11.67 12.72
C ALA A 83 23.94 12.96 11.92
N GLN A 84 24.79 12.90 10.89
CA GLN A 84 25.03 14.05 10.01
C GLN A 84 23.88 14.26 9.04
N LEU A 85 23.29 13.18 8.54
CA LEU A 85 22.14 13.27 7.63
C LEU A 85 20.88 13.74 8.36
N SER A 86 20.62 13.26 9.58
CA SER A 86 19.41 13.59 10.35
C SER A 86 19.35 15.03 10.88
N VAL A 87 20.37 15.86 10.61
CA VAL A 87 20.41 17.27 11.03
C VAL A 87 20.30 18.23 9.87
N LEU A 88 20.27 17.72 8.64
CA LEU A 88 19.98 18.52 7.46
C LEU A 88 18.54 19.03 7.53
N VAL A 89 18.33 20.24 7.01
CA VAL A 89 16.98 20.78 6.77
C VAL A 89 16.56 20.48 5.34
N GLU A 90 15.27 20.64 5.03
CA GLU A 90 14.69 20.44 3.69
C GLU A 90 15.55 21.00 2.55
N ALA A 91 15.88 22.30 2.60
CA ALA A 91 16.70 22.94 1.56
C ALA A 91 18.10 22.31 1.41
N GLN A 92 18.67 21.76 2.48
CA GLN A 92 19.96 21.06 2.42
C GLN A 92 19.82 19.65 1.84
N LEU A 93 18.78 18.90 2.22
CA LEU A 93 18.48 17.57 1.65
C LEU A 93 18.22 17.66 0.14
N GLN A 94 17.46 18.68 -0.30
CA GLN A 94 17.23 18.97 -1.71
C GLN A 94 18.48 19.46 -2.44
N GLY A 95 19.50 19.94 -1.72
CA GLY A 95 20.79 20.33 -2.27
C GLY A 95 21.60 19.16 -2.85
N PHE A 96 21.40 17.92 -2.37
CA PHE A 96 22.05 16.75 -2.97
C PHE A 96 21.50 16.47 -4.37
N GLY A 97 22.36 16.11 -5.32
CA GLY A 97 21.92 15.64 -6.62
C GLY A 97 21.23 14.28 -6.57
N VAL A 98 20.56 13.93 -7.68
CA VAL A 98 19.87 12.64 -7.83
C VAL A 98 20.84 11.46 -7.75
N GLU A 99 22.06 11.62 -8.26
CA GLU A 99 23.11 10.59 -8.23
C GLU A 99 23.64 10.39 -6.80
N GLU A 100 23.80 11.47 -6.03
CA GLU A 100 24.23 11.44 -4.64
C GLU A 100 23.21 10.72 -3.75
N ILE A 101 21.91 11.03 -3.89
CA ILE A 101 20.85 10.32 -3.15
C ILE A 101 20.80 8.85 -3.56
N GLY A 102 20.91 8.55 -4.85
CA GLY A 102 20.99 7.18 -5.36
C GLY A 102 22.22 6.40 -4.84
N ALA A 103 23.31 7.09 -4.50
CA ALA A 103 24.54 6.49 -3.97
C ALA A 103 24.50 6.20 -2.45
N LEU A 104 23.48 6.66 -1.71
CA LEU A 104 23.36 6.41 -0.28
C LEU A 104 23.29 4.91 0.03
N THR A 105 24.07 4.45 1.00
CA THR A 105 23.96 3.06 1.45
C THR A 105 22.65 2.82 2.22
N THR A 106 22.23 1.56 2.31
CA THR A 106 21.06 1.17 3.12
C THR A 106 21.23 1.53 4.60
N LEU A 107 22.47 1.56 5.11
CA LEU A 107 22.75 1.96 6.49
C LEU A 107 22.56 3.47 6.69
N GLN A 108 22.96 4.28 5.71
CA GLN A 108 22.76 5.72 5.73
C GLN A 108 21.29 6.09 5.63
N LEU A 109 20.55 5.44 4.72
CA LEU A 109 19.11 5.61 4.62
C LEU A 109 18.40 5.25 5.92
N LYS A 110 18.82 4.20 6.64
CA LYS A 110 18.28 3.88 7.98
C LYS A 110 18.53 4.95 9.04
N GLY A 111 19.49 5.85 8.81
CA GLY A 111 19.75 7.00 9.68
C GLY A 111 18.79 8.17 9.46
N LEU A 112 18.09 8.20 8.33
CA LEU A 112 17.10 9.24 8.01
C LEU A 112 15.82 9.06 8.82
N THR A 113 15.20 10.17 9.19
CA THR A 113 13.86 10.18 9.79
C THR A 113 12.78 10.02 8.72
N SER A 114 11.52 9.84 9.12
CA SER A 114 10.40 9.89 8.17
C SER A 114 10.25 11.28 7.54
N THR A 115 10.55 12.34 8.28
CA THR A 115 10.51 13.71 7.75
C THR A 115 11.54 13.89 6.65
N ASP A 116 12.77 13.42 6.86
CA ASP A 116 13.85 13.52 5.87
C ASP A 116 13.51 12.77 4.57
N ILE A 117 12.78 11.65 4.66
CA ILE A 117 12.31 10.90 3.49
C ILE A 117 11.30 11.72 2.70
N GLY A 118 10.29 12.29 3.35
CA GLY A 118 9.26 13.09 2.67
C GLY A 118 9.74 14.46 2.14
N GLU A 119 10.92 14.91 2.59
CA GLU A 119 11.57 16.12 2.06
C GLU A 119 12.37 15.86 0.76
N LEU A 120 12.52 14.60 0.33
CA LEU A 120 13.14 14.29 -0.95
C LEU A 120 12.25 14.77 -2.11
N SER A 121 12.88 15.38 -3.11
CA SER A 121 12.18 15.62 -4.38
C SER A 121 11.80 14.31 -5.05
N THR A 122 10.76 14.32 -5.89
CA THR A 122 10.33 13.13 -6.64
C THR A 122 11.43 12.51 -7.49
N ASP A 123 12.36 13.32 -8.03
CA ASP A 123 13.49 12.81 -8.80
C ASP A 123 14.57 12.16 -7.92
N GLN A 124 14.85 12.73 -6.73
CA GLN A 124 15.75 12.12 -5.75
C GLN A 124 15.16 10.81 -5.20
N PHE A 125 13.87 10.80 -4.85
CA PHE A 125 13.18 9.60 -4.38
C PHE A 125 13.20 8.49 -5.43
N ARG A 126 12.92 8.84 -6.70
CA ARG A 126 12.96 7.89 -7.82
C ARG A 126 14.36 7.33 -8.10
N ALA A 127 15.42 8.02 -7.69
CA ALA A 127 16.80 7.51 -7.78
C ALA A 127 17.11 6.39 -6.77
N LEU A 128 16.30 6.20 -5.73
CA LEU A 128 16.46 5.12 -4.78
C LEU A 128 16.18 3.76 -5.45
N SER A 129 17.14 2.85 -5.34
CA SER A 129 17.00 1.47 -5.81
C SER A 129 15.98 0.67 -4.99
N ALA A 130 15.50 -0.43 -5.58
CA ALA A 130 14.69 -1.45 -4.89
C ALA A 130 15.35 -1.96 -3.58
N THR A 131 16.67 -2.11 -3.56
CA THR A 131 17.42 -2.55 -2.37
C THR A 131 17.42 -1.47 -1.27
N GLN A 132 17.52 -0.20 -1.64
CA GLN A 132 17.44 0.93 -0.71
C GLN A 132 16.04 1.05 -0.11
N LEU A 133 15.00 0.98 -0.94
CA LEU A 133 13.61 1.05 -0.49
C LEU A 133 13.22 -0.13 0.40
N SER A 134 13.65 -1.35 0.07
CA SER A 134 13.38 -2.54 0.92
C SER A 134 14.11 -2.51 2.26
N ALA A 135 15.13 -1.66 2.42
CA ALA A 135 15.84 -1.47 3.68
C ALA A 135 15.20 -0.44 4.62
N LEU A 136 14.24 0.37 4.13
CA LEU A 136 13.51 1.34 4.94
C LEU A 136 12.68 0.66 6.03
N THR A 137 12.58 1.29 7.19
CA THR A 137 11.69 0.83 8.26
C THR A 137 10.24 1.23 7.98
N SER A 138 9.27 0.59 8.63
CA SER A 138 7.86 0.99 8.54
C SER A 138 7.61 2.40 9.08
N THR A 139 8.45 2.91 10.00
CA THR A 139 8.41 4.30 10.44
C THR A 139 8.84 5.26 9.32
N GLN A 140 9.91 4.94 8.60
CA GLN A 140 10.38 5.77 7.48
C GLN A 140 9.39 5.77 6.31
N VAL A 141 8.75 4.62 6.03
CA VAL A 141 7.73 4.50 4.97
C VAL A 141 6.51 5.40 5.22
N LYS A 142 6.19 5.76 6.47
CA LYS A 142 5.15 6.76 6.78
C LYS A 142 5.48 8.17 6.31
N GLY A 143 6.76 8.43 6.05
CA GLY A 143 7.24 9.70 5.53
C GLY A 143 7.20 9.81 4.01
N ILE A 144 6.89 8.72 3.28
CA ILE A 144 6.82 8.76 1.82
C ILE A 144 5.55 9.51 1.40
N ASP A 145 5.67 10.67 0.79
CA ASP A 145 4.52 11.47 0.42
C ASP A 145 3.82 10.95 -0.85
N ALA A 146 2.61 11.46 -1.12
CA ALA A 146 1.78 11.00 -2.22
C ALA A 146 2.44 11.19 -3.60
N ASP A 147 3.18 12.29 -3.76
CA ASP A 147 3.90 12.58 -5.00
C ASP A 147 5.03 11.56 -5.25
N GLU A 148 5.73 11.14 -4.20
CA GLU A 148 6.78 10.12 -4.25
C GLU A 148 6.22 8.74 -4.60
N LEU A 149 5.09 8.36 -3.97
CA LEU A 149 4.34 7.15 -4.34
C LEU A 149 3.87 7.19 -5.80
N GLY A 150 3.49 8.37 -6.29
CA GLY A 150 3.04 8.59 -7.66
C GLY A 150 4.13 8.37 -8.73
N VAL A 151 5.40 8.59 -8.38
CA VAL A 151 6.54 8.40 -9.30
C VAL A 151 7.27 7.06 -9.14
N MET A 152 6.83 6.20 -8.21
CA MET A 152 7.40 4.87 -8.04
C MET A 152 7.26 4.00 -9.29
N THR A 153 8.29 3.22 -9.55
CA THR A 153 8.23 2.13 -10.53
C THR A 153 7.63 0.86 -9.91
N THR A 154 7.15 -0.06 -10.76
CA THR A 154 6.67 -1.38 -10.31
C THR A 154 7.78 -2.20 -9.65
N THR A 155 9.03 -2.06 -10.09
CA THR A 155 10.19 -2.71 -9.45
C THR A 155 10.46 -2.18 -8.05
N GLN A 156 10.36 -0.86 -7.85
CA GLN A 156 10.50 -0.24 -6.53
C GLN A 156 9.36 -0.65 -5.60
N LEU A 157 8.11 -0.64 -6.07
CA LEU A 157 6.96 -1.10 -5.29
C LEU A 157 7.08 -2.58 -4.92
N GLY A 158 7.45 -3.44 -5.86
CA GLY A 158 7.61 -4.88 -5.65
C GLY A 158 8.71 -5.24 -4.64
N ALA A 159 9.64 -4.32 -4.37
CA ALA A 159 10.68 -4.50 -3.37
C ALA A 159 10.20 -4.22 -1.93
N LEU A 160 9.09 -3.50 -1.76
CA LEU A 160 8.53 -3.24 -0.43
C LEU A 160 7.93 -4.50 0.17
N SER A 161 8.33 -4.81 1.40
CA SER A 161 7.74 -5.91 2.18
C SER A 161 6.32 -5.59 2.65
N SER A 162 5.55 -6.62 2.99
CA SER A 162 4.24 -6.44 3.63
C SER A 162 4.31 -5.66 4.94
N GLY A 163 5.40 -5.80 5.71
CA GLY A 163 5.64 -5.03 6.93
C GLY A 163 5.91 -3.54 6.69
N GLN A 164 6.44 -3.19 5.52
CA GLN A 164 6.58 -1.78 5.11
C GLN A 164 5.24 -1.24 4.62
N LEU A 165 4.52 -2.00 3.79
CA LEU A 165 3.19 -1.63 3.30
C LEU A 165 2.17 -1.48 4.44
N SER A 166 2.29 -2.26 5.53
CA SER A 166 1.47 -2.10 6.74
C SER A 166 1.72 -0.78 7.48
N GLY A 167 2.86 -0.11 7.20
CA GLY A 167 3.19 1.21 7.73
C GLY A 167 2.49 2.36 7.01
N LEU A 168 2.01 2.17 5.78
CA LEU A 168 1.36 3.22 4.99
C LEU A 168 0.06 3.70 5.65
N THR A 169 -0.17 5.01 5.55
CA THR A 169 -1.38 5.68 6.03
C THR A 169 -2.52 5.57 5.02
N ALA A 170 -3.74 5.92 5.45
CA ALA A 170 -4.91 5.97 4.57
C ALA A 170 -4.74 6.94 3.40
N VAL A 171 -4.12 8.11 3.64
CA VAL A 171 -3.87 9.11 2.59
C VAL A 171 -2.88 8.59 1.57
N GLN A 172 -1.80 7.94 2.02
CA GLN A 172 -0.81 7.34 1.13
C GLN A 172 -1.42 6.23 0.25
N LEU A 173 -2.13 5.28 0.85
CA LEU A 173 -2.74 4.15 0.12
C LEU A 173 -3.82 4.59 -0.87
N ALA A 174 -4.61 5.60 -0.53
CA ALA A 174 -5.63 6.16 -1.42
C ALA A 174 -5.05 6.89 -2.65
N ASN A 175 -3.78 7.32 -2.58
CA ASN A 175 -3.09 8.03 -3.66
C ASN A 175 -2.12 7.14 -4.45
N ILE A 176 -1.99 5.84 -4.15
CA ILE A 176 -1.20 4.94 -4.98
C ILE A 176 -1.87 4.83 -6.36
N PRO A 177 -1.14 5.06 -7.47
CA PRO A 177 -1.66 4.85 -8.81
C PRO A 177 -2.23 3.43 -8.99
N THR A 178 -3.38 3.30 -9.66
CA THR A 178 -4.01 1.98 -9.89
C THR A 178 -3.12 1.03 -10.69
N SER A 179 -2.21 1.54 -11.53
CA SER A 179 -1.19 0.74 -12.21
C SER A 179 -0.17 0.10 -11.26
N LEU A 180 0.11 0.75 -10.13
CA LEU A 180 0.96 0.21 -9.07
C LEU A 180 0.18 -0.79 -8.21
N ILE A 181 -1.08 -0.52 -7.89
CA ILE A 181 -1.97 -1.46 -7.19
C ILE A 181 -2.09 -2.78 -8.00
N ALA A 182 -2.35 -2.68 -9.29
CA ALA A 182 -2.41 -3.84 -10.20
C ALA A 182 -1.07 -4.60 -10.34
N ALA A 183 0.05 -3.97 -9.99
CA ALA A 183 1.38 -4.59 -10.02
C ALA A 183 1.81 -5.16 -8.65
N MET A 184 1.00 -5.01 -7.59
CA MET A 184 1.30 -5.59 -6.29
C MET A 184 1.33 -7.13 -6.39
N THR A 185 2.29 -7.73 -5.71
CA THR A 185 2.36 -9.19 -5.62
C THR A 185 1.27 -9.74 -4.69
N THR A 186 0.85 -10.99 -4.89
CA THR A 186 -0.08 -11.67 -3.97
C THR A 186 0.46 -11.73 -2.53
N THR A 187 1.78 -11.79 -2.34
CA THR A 187 2.39 -11.71 -1.01
C THR A 187 2.17 -10.35 -0.36
N GLN A 188 2.37 -9.26 -1.12
CA GLN A 188 2.10 -7.91 -0.64
C GLN A 188 0.61 -7.71 -0.33
N LEU A 189 -0.28 -8.15 -1.22
CA LEU A 189 -1.73 -8.07 -1.03
C LEU A 189 -2.18 -8.87 0.20
N SER A 190 -1.70 -10.11 0.37
CA SER A 190 -2.02 -10.94 1.55
C SER A 190 -1.51 -10.33 2.87
N GLY A 191 -0.51 -9.45 2.80
CA GLY A 191 0.04 -8.73 3.94
C GLY A 191 -0.74 -7.47 4.35
N LEU A 192 -1.63 -6.96 3.50
CA LEU A 192 -2.47 -5.81 3.83
C LEU A 192 -3.57 -6.20 4.82
N THR A 193 -3.89 -5.31 5.75
CA THR A 193 -5.07 -5.49 6.61
C THR A 193 -6.35 -5.21 5.83
N ALA A 194 -7.50 -5.68 6.33
CA ALA A 194 -8.79 -5.35 5.70
C ALA A 194 -9.05 -3.84 5.67
N THR A 195 -8.62 -3.10 6.70
CA THR A 195 -8.70 -1.63 6.73
C THR A 195 -7.88 -1.00 5.60
N GLN A 196 -6.69 -1.53 5.31
CA GLN A 196 -5.83 -1.02 4.22
C GLN A 196 -6.38 -1.35 2.83
N LEU A 197 -7.02 -2.51 2.67
CA LEU A 197 -7.78 -2.79 1.44
C LEU A 197 -8.96 -1.83 1.26
N GLY A 198 -9.60 -1.40 2.36
CA GLY A 198 -10.59 -0.33 2.29
C GLY A 198 -10.01 1.02 1.83
N TRP A 199 -8.73 1.30 2.11
CA TRP A 199 -8.09 2.56 1.73
C TRP A 199 -7.68 2.63 0.26
N ILE A 200 -7.41 1.50 -0.42
CA ILE A 200 -7.17 1.52 -1.87
C ILE A 200 -8.44 1.86 -2.67
N GLY A 201 -9.62 1.73 -2.03
CA GLY A 201 -10.91 2.12 -2.58
C GLY A 201 -11.38 1.27 -3.77
N SER A 202 -12.59 1.56 -4.23
CA SER A 202 -13.25 0.80 -5.33
C SER A 202 -12.46 0.81 -6.64
N THR A 203 -11.81 1.92 -7.00
CA THR A 203 -10.98 2.01 -8.21
C THR A 203 -9.70 1.17 -8.10
N GLY A 204 -9.10 1.10 -6.92
CA GLY A 204 -8.00 0.19 -6.62
C GLY A 204 -8.43 -1.27 -6.69
N MET A 205 -9.56 -1.62 -6.08
CA MET A 205 -10.13 -2.98 -6.13
C MET A 205 -10.41 -3.44 -7.57
N LEU A 206 -10.95 -2.56 -8.42
CA LEU A 206 -11.17 -2.82 -9.84
C LEU A 206 -9.89 -3.09 -10.63
N SER A 207 -8.75 -2.56 -10.17
CA SER A 207 -7.45 -2.75 -10.85
C SER A 207 -6.80 -4.11 -10.57
N LEU A 208 -7.26 -4.82 -9.53
CA LEU A 208 -6.75 -6.14 -9.17
C LEU A 208 -7.21 -7.23 -10.15
N SER A 209 -6.36 -8.20 -10.44
CA SER A 209 -6.77 -9.35 -11.25
C SER A 209 -7.65 -10.33 -10.46
N SER A 210 -8.35 -11.24 -11.15
CA SER A 210 -9.04 -12.36 -10.49
C SER A 210 -8.11 -13.21 -9.63
N THR A 211 -6.84 -13.38 -10.00
CA THR A 211 -5.85 -14.11 -9.20
C THR A 211 -5.51 -13.37 -7.90
N ASP A 212 -5.44 -12.04 -7.96
CA ASP A 212 -5.18 -11.20 -6.79
C ASP A 212 -6.35 -11.28 -5.81
N ILE A 213 -7.58 -11.16 -6.30
CA ILE A 213 -8.81 -11.31 -5.50
C ILE A 213 -8.89 -12.71 -4.88
N ALA A 214 -8.59 -13.76 -5.64
CA ALA A 214 -8.56 -15.13 -5.13
C ALA A 214 -7.46 -15.36 -4.06
N SER A 215 -6.41 -14.52 -4.02
CA SER A 215 -5.33 -14.60 -3.04
C SER A 215 -5.65 -13.96 -1.69
N LEU A 216 -6.72 -13.16 -1.60
CA LEU A 216 -7.12 -12.48 -0.37
C LEU A 216 -7.58 -13.49 0.70
N SER A 217 -7.20 -13.24 1.95
CA SER A 217 -7.67 -14.05 3.08
C SER A 217 -9.16 -13.81 3.38
N THR A 218 -9.80 -14.76 4.06
CA THR A 218 -11.18 -14.59 4.55
C THR A 218 -11.35 -13.40 5.49
N THR A 219 -10.30 -13.04 6.25
CA THR A 219 -10.31 -11.86 7.13
C THR A 219 -10.33 -10.57 6.33
N GLN A 220 -9.57 -10.52 5.23
CA GLN A 220 -9.57 -9.40 4.30
C GLN A 220 -10.93 -9.25 3.60
N ILE A 221 -11.46 -10.34 3.03
CA ILE A 221 -12.78 -10.35 2.37
C ILE A 221 -13.89 -9.90 3.33
N LYS A 222 -13.89 -10.41 4.58
CA LYS A 222 -14.88 -10.04 5.59
C LYS A 222 -14.85 -8.55 5.95
N GLY A 223 -13.68 -7.91 5.87
CA GLY A 223 -13.53 -6.50 6.23
C GLY A 223 -13.71 -5.52 5.07
N LEU A 224 -13.93 -5.99 3.84
CA LEU A 224 -14.30 -5.12 2.72
C LEU A 224 -15.63 -4.40 3.00
N THR A 225 -15.74 -3.15 2.56
CA THR A 225 -17.01 -2.42 2.63
C THR A 225 -18.01 -2.95 1.59
N THR A 226 -19.31 -2.65 1.75
CA THR A 226 -20.31 -2.99 0.72
C THR A 226 -20.02 -2.31 -0.61
N THR A 227 -19.47 -1.10 -0.57
CA THR A 227 -19.06 -0.34 -1.76
C THR A 227 -17.90 -1.00 -2.49
N GLU A 228 -16.92 -1.56 -1.77
CA GLU A 228 -15.82 -2.33 -2.36
C GLU A 228 -16.33 -3.63 -2.98
N VAL A 229 -17.19 -4.37 -2.27
CA VAL A 229 -17.77 -5.63 -2.79
C VAL A 229 -18.56 -5.37 -4.07
N GLN A 230 -19.43 -4.35 -4.09
CA GLN A 230 -20.21 -3.96 -5.29
C GLN A 230 -19.36 -3.38 -6.42
N SER A 231 -18.14 -2.94 -6.13
CA SER A 231 -17.23 -2.46 -7.17
C SER A 231 -16.50 -3.59 -7.89
N LEU A 232 -16.54 -4.83 -7.37
CA LEU A 232 -15.93 -5.96 -8.04
C LEU A 232 -16.68 -6.26 -9.34
N THR A 233 -15.93 -6.60 -10.38
CA THR A 233 -16.52 -7.18 -11.59
C THR A 233 -17.07 -8.58 -11.29
N THR A 234 -18.04 -9.02 -12.08
CA THR A 234 -18.56 -10.41 -12.01
C THR A 234 -17.45 -11.45 -12.15
N THR A 235 -16.40 -11.18 -12.94
CA THR A 235 -15.22 -12.06 -13.11
C THR A 235 -14.31 -12.07 -11.88
N GLN A 236 -14.16 -10.95 -11.17
CA GLN A 236 -13.41 -10.91 -9.90
C GLN A 236 -14.20 -11.61 -8.79
N LEU A 237 -15.51 -11.39 -8.71
CA LEU A 237 -16.37 -12.07 -7.73
C LEU A 237 -16.39 -13.59 -7.98
N ALA A 238 -16.49 -14.01 -9.25
CA ALA A 238 -16.39 -15.41 -9.65
C ALA A 238 -14.99 -16.01 -9.47
N ALA A 239 -13.99 -15.24 -9.05
CA ALA A 239 -12.67 -15.76 -8.66
C ALA A 239 -12.59 -16.14 -7.17
N LEU A 240 -13.54 -15.68 -6.34
CA LEU A 240 -13.58 -16.04 -4.93
C LEU A 240 -13.83 -17.54 -4.77
N ASN A 241 -13.05 -18.19 -3.91
CA ASN A 241 -13.30 -19.58 -3.57
C ASN A 241 -14.48 -19.71 -2.58
N ALA A 242 -14.97 -20.94 -2.43
CA ALA A 242 -16.07 -21.29 -1.53
C ALA A 242 -15.87 -20.77 -0.09
N THR A 243 -14.65 -20.83 0.44
CA THR A 243 -14.33 -20.37 1.81
C THR A 243 -14.37 -18.84 1.92
N GLN A 244 -13.92 -18.11 0.90
CA GLN A 244 -14.00 -16.65 0.86
C GLN A 244 -15.45 -16.17 0.77
N LEU A 245 -16.29 -16.82 -0.05
CA LEU A 245 -17.73 -16.51 -0.12
C LEU A 245 -18.43 -16.78 1.22
N GLY A 246 -18.10 -17.90 1.88
CA GLY A 246 -18.60 -18.21 3.23
C GLY A 246 -18.10 -17.26 4.33
N ALA A 247 -17.14 -16.38 4.04
CA ALA A 247 -16.65 -15.36 4.98
C ALA A 247 -17.36 -14.01 4.83
N LEU A 248 -18.14 -13.80 3.76
CA LEU A 248 -18.92 -12.57 3.56
C LEU A 248 -19.91 -12.36 4.71
N THR A 249 -20.00 -11.11 5.16
CA THR A 249 -20.92 -10.66 6.21
C THR A 249 -22.34 -10.53 5.68
N SER A 250 -23.32 -10.49 6.58
CA SER A 250 -24.73 -10.28 6.23
C SER A 250 -24.97 -9.00 5.44
N THR A 251 -24.26 -7.91 5.77
CA THR A 251 -24.36 -6.63 5.07
C THR A 251 -23.77 -6.72 3.65
N GLN A 252 -22.65 -7.41 3.48
CA GLN A 252 -22.05 -7.65 2.15
C GLN A 252 -22.95 -8.54 1.29
N ILE A 253 -23.55 -9.60 1.85
CA ILE A 253 -24.49 -10.47 1.12
C ILE A 253 -25.69 -9.69 0.61
N LYS A 254 -26.31 -8.86 1.45
CA LYS A 254 -27.45 -8.02 1.04
C LYS A 254 -27.09 -6.97 -0.01
N ALA A 255 -25.81 -6.59 -0.07
CA ALA A 255 -25.31 -5.62 -1.02
C ALA A 255 -25.04 -6.24 -2.40
N LEU A 256 -24.92 -7.57 -2.53
CA LEU A 256 -24.71 -8.22 -3.82
C LEU A 256 -25.92 -7.98 -4.73
N THR A 257 -25.64 -7.59 -5.97
CA THR A 257 -26.62 -7.48 -7.04
C THR A 257 -27.03 -8.86 -7.55
N PRO A 258 -28.19 -8.98 -8.22
CA PRO A 258 -28.55 -10.22 -8.88
C PRO A 258 -27.55 -10.72 -9.93
N ASP A 259 -26.95 -9.81 -10.70
CA ASP A 259 -25.95 -10.18 -11.72
C ASP A 259 -24.69 -10.77 -11.11
N GLU A 260 -24.25 -10.23 -9.96
CA GLU A 260 -23.15 -10.76 -9.16
C GLU A 260 -23.46 -12.15 -8.61
N LEU A 261 -24.67 -12.37 -8.08
CA LEU A 261 -25.10 -13.70 -7.62
C LEU A 261 -25.18 -14.69 -8.80
N ASN A 262 -25.68 -14.26 -9.94
CA ASN A 262 -25.78 -15.07 -11.16
C ASN A 262 -24.44 -15.41 -11.80
N ALA A 263 -23.38 -14.67 -11.47
CA ALA A 263 -22.02 -14.97 -11.91
C ALA A 263 -21.34 -16.09 -11.10
N LEU A 264 -21.93 -16.50 -9.96
CA LEU A 264 -21.38 -17.57 -9.15
C LEU A 264 -21.52 -18.93 -9.85
N THR A 265 -20.53 -19.80 -9.64
CA THR A 265 -20.59 -21.20 -10.03
C THR A 265 -21.31 -22.04 -8.98
N THR A 266 -21.76 -23.24 -9.35
CA THR A 266 -22.38 -24.18 -8.40
C THR A 266 -21.42 -24.63 -7.29
N THR A 267 -20.12 -24.75 -7.58
CA THR A 267 -19.07 -25.04 -6.58
C THR A 267 -18.85 -23.87 -5.61
N GLN A 268 -19.00 -22.63 -6.09
CA GLN A 268 -18.96 -21.46 -5.22
C GLN A 268 -20.21 -21.39 -4.32
N LEU A 269 -21.36 -21.73 -4.89
CA LEU A 269 -22.62 -21.77 -4.15
C LEU A 269 -22.59 -22.80 -3.02
N SER A 270 -21.91 -23.94 -3.14
CA SER A 270 -21.75 -24.88 -2.01
C SER A 270 -20.93 -24.29 -0.85
N GLY A 271 -20.10 -23.28 -1.09
CA GLY A 271 -19.42 -22.51 -0.04
C GLY A 271 -20.30 -21.47 0.66
N PHE A 272 -21.46 -21.14 0.07
CA PHE A 272 -22.40 -20.16 0.57
C PHE A 272 -23.21 -20.75 1.74
N GLY A 273 -22.73 -20.61 2.98
CA GLY A 273 -23.34 -21.26 4.13
C GLY A 273 -24.81 -20.86 4.39
N THR A 274 -25.45 -21.58 5.32
CA THR A 274 -26.84 -21.28 5.76
C THR A 274 -26.99 -19.87 6.33
N ALA A 275 -25.93 -19.34 6.95
CA ALA A 275 -25.90 -17.95 7.40
C ALA A 275 -26.01 -16.96 6.24
N GLN A 276 -25.30 -17.20 5.13
CA GLN A 276 -25.38 -16.35 3.95
C GLN A 276 -26.75 -16.47 3.26
N ALA A 277 -27.25 -17.69 3.07
CA ALA A 277 -28.57 -17.92 2.48
C ALA A 277 -29.70 -17.25 3.27
N TYR A 278 -29.64 -17.25 4.60
CA TYR A 278 -30.59 -16.53 5.45
C TYR A 278 -30.69 -15.02 5.13
N TYR A 279 -29.61 -14.40 4.66
CA TYR A 279 -29.58 -12.96 4.37
C TYR A 279 -29.88 -12.58 2.93
N LEU A 280 -30.15 -13.55 2.05
CA LEU A 280 -30.66 -13.26 0.71
C LEU A 280 -32.01 -12.53 0.77
N THR A 281 -32.19 -11.56 -0.11
CA THR A 281 -33.37 -10.70 -0.19
C THR A 281 -34.35 -11.19 -1.25
N SER A 282 -35.62 -10.76 -1.17
CA SER A 282 -36.64 -11.06 -2.19
C SER A 282 -36.19 -10.69 -3.60
N ASP A 283 -35.55 -9.52 -3.75
CA ASP A 283 -35.13 -8.98 -5.04
C ASP A 283 -33.97 -9.80 -5.63
N GLN A 284 -33.06 -10.28 -4.77
CA GLN A 284 -32.01 -11.21 -5.15
C GLN A 284 -32.61 -12.55 -5.63
N LEU A 285 -33.54 -13.16 -4.87
CA LEU A 285 -34.15 -14.43 -5.28
C LEU A 285 -34.97 -14.29 -6.56
N GLN A 286 -35.74 -13.20 -6.71
CA GLN A 286 -36.54 -12.94 -7.91
C GLN A 286 -35.73 -12.98 -9.20
N SER A 287 -34.46 -12.59 -9.12
CA SER A 287 -33.58 -12.43 -10.27
C SER A 287 -32.56 -13.57 -10.42
N LEU A 288 -32.53 -14.55 -9.51
CA LEU A 288 -31.65 -15.71 -9.62
C LEU A 288 -32.02 -16.60 -10.82
N THR A 289 -31.01 -17.16 -11.48
CA THR A 289 -31.26 -18.20 -12.49
C THR A 289 -31.82 -19.48 -11.84
N THR A 290 -32.66 -20.20 -12.58
CA THR A 290 -33.16 -21.51 -12.15
C THR A 290 -32.04 -22.54 -11.97
N THR A 291 -30.92 -22.39 -12.68
CA THR A 291 -29.72 -23.20 -12.48
C THR A 291 -29.14 -23.01 -11.08
N LEU A 292 -28.96 -21.76 -10.63
CA LEU A 292 -28.43 -21.50 -9.29
C LEU A 292 -29.43 -21.86 -8.19
N LEU A 293 -30.71 -21.55 -8.38
CA LEU A 293 -31.76 -21.93 -7.43
C LEU A 293 -31.79 -23.46 -7.22
N ASN A 294 -31.69 -24.23 -8.32
CA ASN A 294 -31.60 -25.69 -8.25
C ASN A 294 -30.23 -26.20 -7.77
N ALA A 295 -29.17 -25.40 -7.83
CA ALA A 295 -27.86 -25.77 -7.32
C ALA A 295 -27.69 -25.56 -5.81
N MET A 296 -28.60 -24.82 -5.15
CA MET A 296 -28.59 -24.68 -3.70
C MET A 296 -28.65 -26.05 -3.02
N GLU A 297 -27.99 -26.18 -1.87
CA GLU A 297 -28.09 -27.33 -0.98
C GLU A 297 -29.32 -27.24 -0.07
N GLY A 298 -29.81 -28.37 0.44
CA GLY A 298 -31.06 -28.41 1.20
C GLY A 298 -31.02 -27.60 2.49
N THR A 299 -29.88 -27.55 3.16
CA THR A 299 -29.69 -26.72 4.35
C THR A 299 -29.69 -25.23 4.01
N GLN A 300 -29.10 -24.83 2.87
CA GLN A 300 -29.12 -23.45 2.38
C GLN A 300 -30.55 -23.04 2.01
N PHE A 301 -31.23 -23.85 1.22
CA PHE A 301 -32.60 -23.57 0.79
C PHE A 301 -33.55 -23.48 1.99
N ALA A 302 -33.47 -24.41 2.94
CA ALA A 302 -34.28 -24.38 4.16
C ALA A 302 -33.99 -23.17 5.08
N SER A 303 -32.82 -22.51 4.91
CA SER A 303 -32.46 -21.31 5.68
C SER A 303 -32.96 -20.00 5.07
N LEU A 304 -33.45 -20.01 3.83
CA LEU A 304 -34.08 -18.85 3.21
C LEU A 304 -35.31 -18.39 4.02
N THR A 305 -35.44 -17.08 4.22
CA THR A 305 -36.57 -16.53 4.99
C THR A 305 -37.88 -16.57 4.19
N PRO A 306 -39.06 -16.58 4.85
CA PRO A 306 -40.34 -16.48 4.15
C PRO A 306 -40.43 -15.25 3.24
N THR A 307 -39.89 -14.11 3.68
CA THR A 307 -39.83 -12.88 2.88
C THR A 307 -38.91 -13.01 1.67
N ALA A 308 -37.80 -13.75 1.78
CA ALA A 308 -36.93 -14.02 0.65
C ALA A 308 -37.63 -14.91 -0.41
N LEU A 309 -38.34 -15.96 0.03
CA LEU A 309 -39.09 -16.84 -0.88
C LEU A 309 -40.24 -16.15 -1.59
N SER A 310 -40.89 -15.16 -0.97
CA SER A 310 -41.97 -14.40 -1.62
C SER A 310 -41.50 -13.65 -2.88
N GLY A 311 -40.18 -13.48 -3.05
CA GLY A 311 -39.58 -12.91 -4.25
C GLY A 311 -39.53 -13.84 -5.46
N LEU A 312 -39.62 -15.17 -5.29
CA LEU A 312 -39.50 -16.12 -6.40
C LEU A 312 -40.62 -15.92 -7.44
N THR A 313 -40.30 -15.94 -8.73
CA THR A 313 -41.32 -15.87 -9.78
C THR A 313 -42.04 -17.21 -9.95
N SER A 314 -43.23 -17.20 -10.58
CA SER A 314 -43.93 -18.46 -10.91
C SER A 314 -43.06 -19.34 -11.83
N GLU A 315 -42.30 -18.78 -12.78
CA GLU A 315 -41.38 -19.57 -13.61
C GLU A 315 -40.26 -20.22 -12.79
N GLN A 316 -39.72 -19.52 -11.79
CA GLN A 316 -38.71 -20.09 -10.90
C GLN A 316 -39.27 -21.22 -10.04
N MET A 317 -40.51 -21.08 -9.57
CA MET A 317 -41.21 -22.09 -8.76
C MET A 317 -41.54 -23.35 -9.57
N GLU A 318 -42.02 -23.20 -10.81
CA GLU A 318 -42.25 -24.31 -11.75
C GLU A 318 -40.94 -25.04 -12.11
N ALA A 319 -39.82 -24.31 -12.15
CA ALA A 319 -38.51 -24.87 -12.49
C ALA A 319 -37.81 -25.59 -11.31
N LEU A 320 -38.38 -25.60 -10.10
CA LEU A 320 -37.83 -26.34 -8.97
C LEU A 320 -37.93 -27.85 -9.20
N THR A 321 -36.83 -28.59 -8.98
CA THR A 321 -36.91 -30.06 -9.04
C THR A 321 -37.72 -30.63 -7.86
N PRO A 322 -38.29 -31.84 -7.98
CA PRO A 322 -39.03 -32.46 -6.87
C PRO A 322 -38.25 -32.54 -5.55
N ASP A 323 -36.93 -32.79 -5.64
CA ASP A 323 -36.04 -32.80 -4.48
C ASP A 323 -35.96 -31.43 -3.79
N ARG A 324 -36.05 -30.33 -4.56
CA ARG A 324 -36.05 -28.96 -4.01
C ARG A 324 -37.38 -28.60 -3.37
N VAL A 325 -38.51 -29.02 -3.96
CA VAL A 325 -39.84 -28.82 -3.36
C VAL A 325 -39.92 -29.50 -2.00
N ALA A 326 -39.31 -30.68 -1.84
CA ALA A 326 -39.24 -31.40 -0.57
C ALA A 326 -38.45 -30.66 0.54
N TRP A 327 -37.65 -29.65 0.19
CA TRP A 327 -36.91 -28.83 1.16
C TRP A 327 -37.70 -27.61 1.67
N ILE A 328 -38.81 -27.26 1.02
CA ILE A 328 -39.66 -26.15 1.46
C ILE A 328 -40.26 -26.50 2.83
N THR A 329 -39.93 -25.70 3.83
CA THR A 329 -40.42 -25.88 5.20
C THR A 329 -41.81 -25.28 5.40
N THR A 330 -42.54 -25.73 6.42
CA THR A 330 -43.85 -25.16 6.78
C THR A 330 -43.79 -23.68 7.16
N THR A 331 -42.64 -23.21 7.65
CA THR A 331 -42.40 -21.78 7.90
C THR A 331 -42.29 -21.00 6.58
N GLN A 332 -41.60 -21.56 5.60
CA GLN A 332 -41.40 -20.94 4.29
C GLN A 332 -42.69 -20.88 3.46
N ILE A 333 -43.56 -21.90 3.55
CA ILE A 333 -44.88 -21.89 2.89
C ILE A 333 -45.70 -20.65 3.26
N LYS A 334 -45.57 -20.14 4.50
CA LYS A 334 -46.28 -18.93 4.95
C LYS A 334 -45.85 -17.65 4.22
N GLY A 335 -44.70 -17.66 3.55
CA GLY A 335 -44.20 -16.54 2.76
C GLY A 335 -44.60 -16.62 1.29
N LEU A 336 -45.14 -17.75 0.82
CA LEU A 336 -45.51 -17.93 -0.58
C LEU A 336 -46.84 -17.24 -0.89
N HIS A 337 -46.95 -16.73 -2.12
CA HIS A 337 -48.17 -16.20 -2.71
C HIS A 337 -48.93 -17.29 -3.47
N ASP A 338 -50.24 -17.09 -3.69
CA ASP A 338 -51.11 -18.06 -4.36
C ASP A 338 -50.54 -18.51 -5.71
N THR A 339 -50.03 -17.57 -6.51
CA THR A 339 -49.41 -17.87 -7.82
C THR A 339 -48.13 -18.70 -7.74
N GLN A 340 -47.40 -18.65 -6.62
CA GLN A 340 -46.22 -19.48 -6.38
C GLN A 340 -46.62 -20.88 -5.90
N ILE A 341 -47.72 -21.00 -5.15
CA ILE A 341 -48.28 -22.29 -4.71
C ILE A 341 -48.88 -23.03 -5.91
N ASP A 342 -49.63 -22.33 -6.76
CA ASP A 342 -50.20 -22.89 -7.99
C ASP A 342 -49.08 -23.39 -8.93
N ALA A 343 -48.00 -22.62 -9.06
CA ALA A 343 -46.80 -22.99 -9.83
C ALA A 343 -46.12 -24.29 -9.34
N LEU A 344 -46.18 -24.61 -8.04
CA LEU A 344 -45.65 -25.88 -7.51
C LEU A 344 -46.52 -27.10 -7.86
N SER A 345 -47.76 -26.89 -8.27
CA SER A 345 -48.72 -27.95 -8.61
C SER A 345 -48.82 -28.22 -10.11
N SER A 346 -48.14 -27.39 -10.91
CA SER A 346 -48.14 -27.40 -12.39
C SER A 346 -47.07 -28.34 -12.94
#